data_AF-A0A6L7Y964-F1
#
_entry.id   AF-A0A6L7Y964-F1
#
_cell.length_a   1.000
_cell.length_b   1.000
_cell.length_c   1.000
_cell.angle_alpha   90.00
_cell.angle_beta   90.00
_cell.angle_gamma   90.00
#
_symmetry.space_group_name_H-M   'P 1'
#
loop_
_entity.id
_entity.type
_entity.pdbx_description
1 polymer ?
#
loop_
_entity_poly.entity_id
_entity_poly.type
_entity_poly.pdbx_seq_one_letter_code
_entity_poly.pdbx_strand_id
1 'polypeptide(L)'
;MTTPDPQPDHQAAHEEPSTPPAEHPPVVRLDAPADSAASLLTATLVEALRERGYRTASAERRPGGRLAVTLTSGGRVGIEREVAESDLGAFVAGLDPAADLVLAFGYEDPSAPPPTSIVLSAGGEELATVDPDELTPSLQSGGPSPAVEALASLLDARVLGGDEGPAEAIEESSGLGLGARVREWLRGGR
;
A
#
# COMPACT_ATOMS: atom_id res chain seq x y z
N MET A 1 -63.40 -16.93 31.55
CA MET A 1 -62.88 -15.72 30.89
C MET A 1 -61.44 -15.59 31.35
N THR A 2 -60.51 -16.03 30.50
CA THR A 2 -59.06 -16.07 30.81
C THR A 2 -58.37 -15.41 29.63
N THR A 3 -57.76 -14.25 29.88
CA THR A 3 -57.05 -13.44 28.89
C THR A 3 -55.63 -14.01 28.70
N PRO A 4 -55.14 -14.23 27.47
CA PRO A 4 -53.75 -14.61 27.25
C PRO A 4 -52.82 -13.39 27.27
N ASP A 5 -51.63 -13.64 27.82
CA ASP A 5 -50.50 -12.72 28.03
C ASP A 5 -49.65 -12.66 26.73
N PRO A 6 -49.46 -11.50 26.10
CA PRO A 6 -48.64 -11.35 24.89
C PRO A 6 -47.14 -11.25 25.24
N GLN A 7 -46.34 -12.22 24.82
CA GLN A 7 -44.88 -12.14 24.86
C GLN A 7 -44.36 -11.16 23.80
N PRO A 8 -43.41 -10.26 24.13
CA PRO A 8 -42.72 -9.45 23.13
C PRO A 8 -41.58 -10.24 22.48
N ASP A 9 -41.60 -10.29 21.14
CA ASP A 9 -40.50 -10.75 20.31
C ASP A 9 -39.27 -9.83 20.46
N HIS A 10 -38.25 -10.32 21.15
CA HIS A 10 -36.91 -9.74 21.10
C HIS A 10 -36.18 -10.24 19.84
N GLN A 11 -36.47 -9.65 18.68
CA GLN A 11 -35.58 -9.71 17.52
C GLN A 11 -34.50 -8.64 17.69
N ALA A 12 -33.38 -9.02 18.30
CA ALA A 12 -32.13 -8.27 18.14
C ALA A 12 -31.58 -8.59 16.75
N ALA A 13 -31.83 -7.70 15.79
CA ALA A 13 -31.14 -7.71 14.52
C ALA A 13 -29.66 -7.38 14.77
N HIS A 14 -28.80 -8.39 14.72
CA HIS A 14 -27.39 -8.18 14.47
C HIS A 14 -27.24 -7.74 13.01
N GLU A 15 -27.32 -6.43 12.78
CA GLU A 15 -26.73 -5.84 11.58
C GLU A 15 -25.21 -5.89 11.76
N GLU A 16 -24.60 -7.00 11.37
CA GLU A 16 -23.18 -6.99 11.03
C GLU A 16 -23.01 -6.00 9.87
N PRO A 17 -22.13 -4.99 9.98
CA PRO A 17 -21.80 -4.13 8.86
C PRO A 17 -21.15 -5.01 7.79
N SER A 18 -21.94 -5.37 6.78
CA SER A 18 -21.46 -6.07 5.59
C SER A 18 -20.65 -5.08 4.76
N THR A 19 -19.38 -4.93 5.11
CA THR A 19 -18.40 -4.30 4.22
C THR A 19 -18.33 -5.19 2.97
N PRO A 20 -18.66 -4.69 1.77
CA PRO A 20 -18.48 -5.48 0.56
C PRO A 20 -17.00 -5.90 0.47
N PRO A 21 -16.69 -7.14 0.06
CA PRO A 21 -15.30 -7.53 -0.14
C PRO A 21 -14.70 -6.56 -1.14
N ALA A 22 -13.55 -5.95 -0.80
CA ALA A 22 -12.77 -5.19 -1.76
C ALA A 22 -12.56 -6.09 -2.98
N GLU A 23 -13.09 -5.70 -4.14
CA GLU A 23 -13.20 -6.60 -5.29
C GLU A 23 -11.83 -7.16 -5.70
N HIS A 24 -10.73 -6.45 -5.42
CA HIS A 24 -9.35 -6.87 -5.60
C HIS A 24 -8.42 -6.17 -4.57
N PRO A 25 -7.23 -6.71 -4.26
CA PRO A 25 -6.28 -6.00 -3.40
C PRO A 25 -5.88 -4.66 -4.03
N PRO A 26 -5.83 -3.57 -3.24
CA PRO A 26 -5.37 -2.28 -3.72
C PRO A 26 -3.93 -2.35 -4.25
N VAL A 27 -3.65 -1.52 -5.25
CA VAL A 27 -2.33 -1.40 -5.87
C VAL A 27 -1.71 -0.07 -5.45
N VAL A 28 -0.53 -0.13 -4.86
CA VAL A 28 0.33 1.03 -4.60
C VAL A 28 1.48 0.99 -5.59
N ARG A 29 1.58 2.00 -6.44
CA ARG A 29 2.68 2.17 -7.39
C ARG A 29 3.83 2.92 -6.75
N LEU A 30 5.04 2.44 -7.01
CA LEU A 30 6.31 3.08 -6.68
C LEU A 30 7.01 3.47 -7.98
N ASP A 31 7.05 4.78 -8.26
CA ASP A 31 7.84 5.36 -9.34
C ASP A 31 9.18 5.80 -8.75
N ALA A 32 10.30 5.39 -9.34
CA ALA A 32 11.60 5.60 -8.73
C ALA A 32 12.73 5.76 -9.76
N PRO A 33 13.79 6.53 -9.46
CA PRO A 33 14.94 6.66 -10.35
C PRO A 33 15.60 5.29 -10.65
N ALA A 34 16.18 5.13 -11.84
CA ALA A 34 16.75 3.87 -12.33
C ALA A 34 17.86 3.26 -11.43
N ASP A 35 18.54 4.09 -10.63
CA ASP A 35 19.60 3.68 -9.70
C ASP A 35 19.17 3.78 -8.22
N SER A 36 17.88 3.96 -7.97
CA SER A 36 17.35 4.09 -6.61
C SER A 36 17.28 2.75 -5.88
N ALA A 37 17.22 2.81 -4.55
CA ALA A 37 17.00 1.65 -3.69
C ALA A 37 15.56 1.13 -3.73
N ALA A 38 14.80 1.30 -4.83
CA ALA A 38 13.38 0.96 -4.92
C ALA A 38 13.07 -0.50 -4.59
N SER A 39 13.85 -1.46 -5.11
CA SER A 39 13.66 -2.87 -4.77
C SER A 39 13.90 -3.15 -3.28
N LEU A 40 14.85 -2.44 -2.66
CA LEU A 40 15.15 -2.57 -1.23
C LEU A 40 14.07 -1.88 -0.38
N LEU A 41 13.56 -0.73 -0.81
CA LEU A 41 12.41 -0.08 -0.20
C LEU A 41 11.17 -0.98 -0.26
N THR A 42 10.86 -1.55 -1.42
CA THR A 42 9.74 -2.50 -1.57
C THR A 42 9.91 -3.68 -0.61
N ALA A 43 11.10 -4.28 -0.54
CA ALA A 43 11.36 -5.40 0.36
C ALA A 43 11.18 -5.01 1.84
N THR A 44 11.75 -3.89 2.27
CA THR A 44 11.63 -3.41 3.66
C THR A 44 10.20 -3.01 4.02
N LEU A 45 9.46 -2.41 3.09
CA LEU A 45 8.06 -2.06 3.27
C LEU A 45 7.17 -3.31 3.37
N VAL A 46 7.44 -4.36 2.58
CA VAL A 46 6.76 -5.66 2.71
C VAL A 46 6.97 -6.25 4.10
N GLU A 47 8.19 -6.19 4.64
CA GLU A 47 8.47 -6.69 6.00
C GLU A 47 7.74 -5.85 7.06
N ALA A 48 7.80 -4.52 6.97
CA ALA A 48 7.11 -3.62 7.92
C ALA A 48 5.58 -3.83 7.90
N LEU A 49 4.98 -4.02 6.73
CA LEU A 49 3.54 -4.34 6.61
C LEU A 49 3.22 -5.74 7.12
N ARG A 50 4.10 -6.72 6.92
CA ARG A 50 3.95 -8.07 7.47
C ARG A 50 3.96 -8.06 8.99
N GLU A 51 4.84 -7.29 9.62
CA GLU A 51 4.88 -7.12 11.09
C GLU A 51 3.55 -6.57 11.64
N ARG A 52 2.80 -5.83 10.82
CA ARG A 52 1.46 -5.30 11.13
C ARG A 52 0.32 -6.25 10.77
N GLY A 53 0.63 -7.45 10.26
CA GLY A 53 -0.35 -8.48 9.92
C GLY A 53 -0.86 -8.44 8.48
N TYR A 54 -0.34 -7.55 7.63
CA TYR A 54 -0.75 -7.46 6.23
C TYR A 54 0.02 -8.43 5.34
N ARG A 55 -0.70 -9.09 4.44
CA ARG A 55 -0.15 -9.97 3.41
C ARG A 55 0.08 -9.16 2.14
N THR A 56 1.32 -8.74 1.94
CA THR A 56 1.70 -7.91 0.79
C THR A 56 2.34 -8.74 -0.32
N ALA A 57 1.80 -8.65 -1.53
CA ALA A 57 2.44 -9.13 -2.76
C ALA A 57 3.21 -7.97 -3.41
N SER A 58 4.22 -8.30 -4.23
CA SER A 58 4.93 -7.29 -5.04
C SER A 58 4.96 -7.66 -6.52
N ALA A 59 4.96 -6.65 -7.37
CA ALA A 59 4.87 -6.78 -8.81
C ALA A 59 5.88 -5.84 -9.50
N GLU A 60 6.79 -6.42 -10.27
CA GLU A 60 7.81 -5.71 -11.04
C GLU A 60 7.48 -5.82 -12.53
N ARG A 61 7.24 -4.69 -13.19
CA ARG A 61 7.24 -4.64 -14.65
C ARG A 61 8.67 -4.48 -15.15
N ARG A 62 9.12 -5.47 -15.92
CA ARG A 62 10.47 -5.56 -16.49
C ARG A 62 10.49 -5.08 -17.95
N PRO A 63 11.69 -4.78 -18.49
CA PRO A 63 11.84 -4.49 -19.91
C PRO A 63 11.20 -5.55 -20.80
N GLY A 64 10.53 -5.09 -21.87
CA GLY A 64 9.80 -5.97 -22.79
C GLY A 64 8.41 -6.41 -22.29
N GLY A 65 7.85 -5.71 -21.30
CA GLY A 65 6.48 -5.93 -20.80
C GLY A 65 6.32 -7.20 -19.97
N ARG A 66 7.43 -7.83 -19.54
CA ARG A 66 7.40 -9.01 -18.67
C ARG A 66 7.06 -8.58 -17.25
N LEU A 67 6.31 -9.42 -16.54
CA LEU A 67 5.93 -9.17 -15.16
C LEU A 67 6.55 -10.23 -14.25
N ALA A 68 7.18 -9.80 -13.15
CA ALA A 68 7.59 -10.68 -12.07
C ALA A 68 6.76 -10.37 -10.83
N VAL A 69 6.02 -11.35 -10.32
CA VAL A 69 5.22 -11.23 -9.10
C VAL A 69 5.87 -12.04 -7.99
N THR A 70 6.07 -11.42 -6.83
CA THR A 70 6.37 -12.13 -5.59
C THR A 70 5.10 -12.23 -4.78
N LEU A 71 4.64 -13.45 -4.54
CA LEU A 71 3.45 -13.76 -3.74
C LEU A 71 3.75 -13.54 -2.26
N THR A 72 2.70 -13.40 -1.45
CA THR A 72 2.73 -13.28 0.01
C THR A 72 3.42 -14.47 0.68
N SER A 73 3.37 -15.65 0.05
CA SER A 73 4.10 -16.87 0.45
C SER A 73 5.61 -16.83 0.18
N GLY A 74 6.11 -15.81 -0.52
CA GLY A 74 7.48 -15.70 -1.00
C GLY A 74 7.75 -16.40 -2.34
N GLY A 75 6.75 -17.13 -2.87
CA GLY A 75 6.82 -17.70 -4.22
C GLY A 75 6.97 -16.63 -5.29
N ARG A 76 7.71 -16.93 -6.37
CA ARG A 76 7.91 -16.01 -7.50
C ARG A 76 7.30 -16.56 -8.77
N VAL A 77 6.54 -15.73 -9.46
CA VAL A 77 5.88 -16.06 -10.72
C VAL A 77 6.37 -15.09 -11.79
N GLY A 78 6.94 -15.63 -12.86
CA GLY A 78 7.32 -14.88 -14.05
C GLY A 78 6.26 -15.00 -15.14
N ILE A 79 5.87 -13.88 -15.73
CA ILE A 79 4.81 -13.80 -16.73
C ILE A 79 5.37 -13.14 -17.98
N GLU A 80 5.27 -13.83 -19.12
CA GLU A 80 5.78 -13.37 -20.42
C GLU A 80 4.73 -12.59 -21.22
N ARG A 81 3.87 -11.84 -20.54
CA ARG A 81 2.90 -10.93 -21.15
C ARG A 81 2.78 -9.65 -20.34
N GLU A 82 2.37 -8.61 -21.03
CA GLU A 82 2.04 -7.33 -20.41
C GLU A 82 0.73 -7.43 -19.62
N VAL A 83 0.71 -6.79 -18.45
CA VAL A 83 -0.45 -6.58 -17.60
C VAL A 83 -0.51 -5.09 -17.34
N ALA A 84 -1.65 -4.46 -17.59
CA ALA A 84 -1.83 -3.04 -17.30
C ALA A 84 -1.87 -2.82 -15.78
N GLU A 85 -1.41 -1.66 -15.31
CA GLU A 85 -1.46 -1.30 -13.88
C GLU A 85 -2.89 -1.40 -13.33
N SER A 86 -3.88 -0.96 -14.10
CA SER A 86 -5.31 -1.01 -13.74
C SER A 86 -5.83 -2.42 -13.51
N ASP A 87 -5.22 -3.43 -14.14
CA ASP A 87 -5.66 -4.82 -14.07
C ASP A 87 -4.83 -5.62 -13.05
N LEU A 88 -3.79 -5.01 -12.47
CA LEU A 88 -2.79 -5.71 -11.68
C LEU A 88 -3.37 -6.28 -10.38
N GLY A 89 -4.24 -5.54 -9.69
CA GLY A 89 -4.91 -6.03 -8.48
C GLY A 89 -5.73 -7.29 -8.77
N ALA A 90 -6.53 -7.28 -9.85
CA ALA A 90 -7.32 -8.42 -10.27
C ALA A 90 -6.47 -9.61 -10.71
N PHE A 91 -5.40 -9.33 -11.44
CA PHE A 91 -4.46 -10.34 -11.87
C PHE A 91 -3.77 -11.02 -10.67
N VAL A 92 -3.31 -10.24 -9.69
CA VAL A 92 -2.67 -10.78 -8.48
C VAL A 92 -3.68 -11.53 -7.63
N ALA A 93 -4.93 -11.07 -7.49
CA ALA A 93 -5.97 -11.82 -6.76
C ALA A 93 -6.19 -13.24 -7.31
N GLY A 94 -6.02 -13.43 -8.62
CA GLY A 94 -6.09 -14.75 -9.25
C GLY A 94 -4.88 -15.66 -8.97
N LEU A 95 -3.72 -15.09 -8.64
CA LEU A 95 -2.49 -15.82 -8.32
C LEU A 95 -2.31 -16.02 -6.81
N ASP A 96 -2.68 -15.00 -6.02
CA ASP A 96 -2.52 -14.90 -4.59
C ASP A 96 -3.78 -14.30 -3.95
N PRO A 97 -4.81 -15.12 -3.71
CA PRO A 97 -6.07 -14.66 -3.11
C PRO A 97 -5.93 -14.25 -1.65
N ALA A 98 -4.76 -14.45 -1.03
CA ALA A 98 -4.48 -14.05 0.33
C ALA A 98 -3.83 -12.66 0.43
N ALA A 99 -3.53 -12.00 -0.69
CA ALA A 99 -2.94 -10.67 -0.71
C ALA A 99 -3.93 -9.61 -0.25
N ASP A 100 -3.52 -8.81 0.73
CA ASP A 100 -4.23 -7.63 1.23
C ASP A 100 -3.77 -6.36 0.48
N LEU A 101 -2.57 -6.38 -0.11
CA LEU A 101 -1.96 -5.25 -0.84
C LEU A 101 -1.06 -5.73 -1.97
N VAL A 102 -0.96 -4.95 -3.05
CA VAL A 102 0.06 -5.11 -4.10
C VAL A 102 0.96 -3.88 -4.16
N LEU A 103 2.28 -4.06 -3.99
CA LEU A 103 3.27 -3.04 -4.29
C LEU A 103 3.80 -3.22 -5.72
N ALA A 104 3.53 -2.25 -6.59
CA ALA A 104 3.88 -2.28 -7.99
C ALA A 104 5.06 -1.33 -8.29
N PHE A 105 6.04 -1.77 -9.07
CA PHE A 105 7.14 -0.92 -9.53
C PHE A 105 7.51 -1.23 -10.99
N GLY A 106 8.08 -0.23 -11.69
CA GLY A 106 8.38 -0.30 -13.14
C GLY A 106 7.18 -0.01 -14.05
N TYR A 107 6.10 0.56 -13.50
CA TYR A 107 4.89 0.97 -14.23
C TYR A 107 4.90 2.44 -14.63
N GLU A 108 6.04 3.11 -14.52
CA GLU A 108 6.24 4.50 -14.92
C GLU A 108 5.91 4.74 -16.40
N ASP A 109 5.27 5.89 -16.68
CA ASP A 109 4.94 6.30 -18.04
C ASP A 109 6.25 6.58 -18.80
N PRO A 110 6.56 5.83 -19.88
CA PRO A 110 7.79 6.05 -20.65
C PRO A 110 7.84 7.41 -21.35
N SER A 111 6.71 8.13 -21.41
CA SER A 111 6.59 9.48 -21.96
C SER A 111 6.88 10.57 -20.92
N ALA A 112 6.82 10.24 -19.63
CA ALA A 112 7.10 11.16 -18.55
C ALA A 112 8.61 11.35 -18.35
N PRO A 113 9.06 12.52 -17.86
CA PRO A 113 10.44 12.66 -17.43
C PRO A 113 10.75 11.67 -16.31
N PRO A 114 11.98 11.11 -16.25
CA PRO A 114 12.35 10.16 -15.21
C PRO A 114 12.20 10.81 -13.83
N PRO A 115 11.65 10.09 -12.83
CA PRO A 115 11.47 10.64 -11.50
C PRO A 115 12.83 10.91 -10.86
N THR A 116 12.91 12.02 -10.12
CA THR A 116 14.10 12.39 -9.31
C THR A 116 13.98 11.92 -7.86
N SER A 117 12.77 11.54 -7.44
CA SER A 117 12.43 11.07 -6.11
C SER A 117 11.60 9.79 -6.21
N ILE A 118 11.51 9.03 -5.12
CA ILE A 118 10.60 7.88 -5.07
C ILE A 118 9.20 8.39 -4.76
N VAL A 119 8.25 8.14 -5.65
CA VAL A 119 6.85 8.55 -5.50
C VAL A 119 5.99 7.32 -5.26
N LEU A 120 5.25 7.32 -4.15
CA LEU A 120 4.24 6.32 -3.84
C LEU A 120 2.89 6.88 -4.26
N SER A 121 2.11 6.12 -5.02
CA SER A 121 0.76 6.51 -5.44
C SER A 121 -0.22 5.35 -5.39
N ALA A 122 -1.50 5.64 -5.18
CA ALA A 122 -2.58 4.66 -5.23
C ALA A 122 -3.79 5.26 -5.93
N GLY A 123 -4.39 4.54 -6.89
CA GLY A 123 -5.56 5.04 -7.63
C GLY A 123 -5.32 6.36 -8.39
N GLY A 124 -4.07 6.68 -8.71
CA GLY A 124 -3.68 7.95 -9.34
C GLY A 124 -3.45 9.12 -8.37
N GLU A 125 -3.65 8.91 -7.06
CA GLU A 125 -3.31 9.89 -6.02
C GLU A 125 -1.87 9.66 -5.53
N GLU A 126 -1.07 10.72 -5.48
CA GLU A 126 0.24 10.70 -4.81
C GLU A 126 0.04 10.63 -3.29
N LEU A 127 0.60 9.59 -2.67
CA LEU A 127 0.57 9.37 -1.23
C LEU A 127 1.79 9.99 -0.54
N ALA A 128 2.98 9.79 -1.12
CA ALA A 128 4.22 10.28 -0.57
C ALA A 128 5.30 10.45 -1.64
N THR A 129 6.19 11.40 -1.40
CA THR A 129 7.44 11.56 -2.14
C THR A 129 8.61 11.43 -1.18
N VAL A 130 9.59 10.61 -1.53
CA VAL A 130 10.77 10.33 -0.69
C VAL A 130 12.04 10.58 -1.47
N ASP A 131 12.98 11.28 -0.86
CA ASP A 131 14.31 11.48 -1.44
C ASP A 131 15.13 10.18 -1.34
N PRO A 132 15.60 9.62 -2.46
CA PRO A 132 16.40 8.39 -2.45
C PRO A 132 17.71 8.53 -1.66
N ASP A 133 18.30 9.72 -1.60
CA ASP A 133 19.56 9.96 -0.90
C ASP A 133 19.39 9.88 0.63
N GLU A 134 18.20 10.17 1.14
CA GLU A 134 17.88 10.07 2.57
C GLU A 134 17.47 8.65 2.98
N LEU A 135 16.86 7.90 2.06
CA LEU A 135 16.48 6.50 2.27
C LEU A 135 17.70 5.58 2.30
N THR A 136 18.68 5.82 1.43
CA THR A 136 19.80 4.90 1.20
C THR A 136 20.60 4.56 2.48
N PRO A 137 21.02 5.53 3.32
CA PRO A 137 21.71 5.25 4.58
C PRO A 137 20.84 4.43 5.56
N SER A 138 19.55 4.77 5.62
CA SER A 138 18.60 4.12 6.53
C SER A 138 18.36 2.66 6.14
N LEU A 139 18.21 2.38 4.85
CA LEU A 139 18.01 1.03 4.32
C LEU A 139 19.26 0.15 4.45
N GLN A 140 20.46 0.75 4.44
CA GLN A 140 21.73 0.02 4.59
C GLN A 140 22.06 -0.38 6.04
N SER A 141 21.49 0.31 7.04
CA SER A 141 21.79 0.05 8.46
C SER A 141 21.19 -1.24 9.04
N GLY A 142 20.35 -1.97 8.28
CA GLY A 142 19.84 -3.29 8.67
C GLY A 142 18.89 -3.31 9.87
N GLY A 143 18.35 -2.16 10.28
CA GLY A 143 17.33 -2.02 11.31
C GLY A 143 16.06 -1.33 10.78
N PRO A 144 14.99 -1.24 11.60
CA PRO A 144 13.75 -0.58 11.20
C PRO A 144 14.03 0.89 10.86
N SER A 145 13.86 1.23 9.58
CA SER A 145 14.04 2.60 9.11
C SER A 145 12.82 3.42 9.52
N PRO A 146 12.98 4.57 10.21
CA PRO A 146 11.86 5.45 10.53
C PRO A 146 11.07 5.89 9.31
N ALA A 147 11.74 6.05 8.16
CA ALA A 147 11.07 6.35 6.88
C ALA A 147 10.16 5.20 6.44
N VAL A 148 10.65 3.96 6.51
CA VAL A 148 9.86 2.77 6.14
C VAL A 148 8.68 2.60 7.07
N GLU A 149 8.85 2.80 8.37
CA GLU A 149 7.76 2.76 9.35
C GLU A 149 6.70 3.84 9.09
N ALA A 150 7.12 5.06 8.76
CA ALA A 150 6.21 6.14 8.41
C ALA A 150 5.41 5.81 7.14
N LEU A 151 6.07 5.24 6.11
CA LEU A 151 5.40 4.79 4.89
C LEU A 151 4.43 3.65 5.15
N ALA A 152 4.80 2.66 5.98
CA ALA A 152 3.92 1.57 6.36
C ALA A 152 2.67 2.08 7.10
N SER A 153 2.83 3.05 8.01
CA SER A 153 1.70 3.71 8.69
C SER A 153 0.82 4.50 7.75
N LEU A 154 1.41 5.18 6.76
CA LEU A 154 0.65 5.90 5.74
C LEU A 154 -0.21 4.95 4.92
N LEU A 155 0.34 3.81 4.47
CA LEU A 155 -0.39 2.82 3.69
C LEU A 155 -1.50 2.14 4.50
N ASP A 156 -1.22 1.83 5.77
CA ASP A 156 -2.19 1.30 6.72
C ASP A 156 -3.43 2.22 6.83
N ALA A 157 -3.18 3.50 7.11
CA ALA A 157 -4.24 4.49 7.29
C ALA A 157 -4.98 4.87 6.00
N ARG A 158 -4.27 4.98 4.87
CA ARG A 158 -4.86 5.53 3.62
C ARG A 158 -5.34 4.48 2.63
N VAL A 159 -4.76 3.29 2.64
CA VAL A 159 -5.01 2.27 1.61
C VAL A 159 -5.69 1.04 2.19
N LEU A 160 -5.27 0.62 3.39
CA LEU A 160 -5.73 -0.64 3.99
C LEU A 160 -6.90 -0.46 4.97
N GLY A 161 -7.30 0.78 5.24
CA GLY A 161 -8.47 1.09 6.06
C GLY A 161 -8.26 0.83 7.55
N GLY A 162 -7.02 0.96 8.04
CA GLY A 162 -6.76 0.99 9.48
C GLY A 162 -7.59 2.11 10.14
N ASP A 163 -8.40 1.73 11.13
CA ASP A 163 -9.29 2.63 11.88
C ASP A 163 -8.50 3.86 12.39
N GLU A 164 -9.05 5.05 12.16
CA GLU A 164 -8.37 6.34 12.32
C GLU A 164 -7.72 6.50 13.71
N GLY A 165 -6.40 6.35 13.78
CA GLY A 165 -5.58 7.18 14.65
C GLY A 165 -5.32 8.49 13.91
N PRO A 166 -5.56 9.68 14.50
CA PRO A 166 -5.49 10.94 13.78
C PRO A 166 -4.13 11.09 13.10
N ALA A 167 -4.16 11.48 11.82
CA ALA A 167 -3.00 11.79 10.98
C ALA A 167 -2.04 12.86 11.58
N GLU A 168 -2.35 13.41 12.75
CA GLU A 168 -1.55 14.38 13.51
C GLU A 168 -0.22 13.81 14.04
N ALA A 169 -0.01 12.48 14.08
CA ALA A 169 1.24 11.91 14.59
C ALA A 169 2.44 11.97 13.62
N ILE A 170 2.24 12.39 12.36
CA ILE A 170 3.33 12.46 11.37
C ILE A 170 4.02 13.84 11.39
N GLU A 171 3.38 14.90 11.90
CA GLU A 171 4.02 16.22 11.98
C GLU A 171 5.09 16.31 13.08
N GLU A 172 4.93 15.63 14.23
CA GLU A 172 5.85 15.79 15.37
C GLU A 172 7.18 15.01 15.26
N SER A 173 7.30 14.08 14.31
CA SER A 173 8.60 13.44 13.99
C SER A 173 9.51 14.33 13.12
N SER A 174 9.07 15.55 12.79
CA SER A 174 9.88 16.57 12.09
C SER A 174 11.03 17.15 12.94
N GLY A 175 11.18 16.73 14.20
CA GLY A 175 12.34 17.02 15.03
C GLY A 175 13.60 16.20 14.69
N LEU A 176 13.47 15.14 13.89
CA LEU A 176 14.55 14.24 13.48
C LEU A 176 14.69 14.20 11.95
N GLY A 177 14.97 15.35 11.31
CA GLY A 177 15.61 15.47 9.98
C GLY A 177 15.46 14.32 8.97
N LEU A 178 14.25 13.80 8.74
CA LEU A 178 13.93 12.75 7.79
C LEU A 178 13.03 13.38 6.73
N GLY A 179 13.57 13.70 5.55
CA GLY A 179 12.90 14.39 4.45
C GLY A 179 11.97 13.51 3.61
N ALA A 180 11.25 12.59 4.26
CA ALA A 180 9.93 12.20 3.76
C ALA A 180 9.00 13.42 3.90
N ARG A 181 9.00 14.31 2.92
CA ARG A 181 8.00 15.40 2.85
C ARG A 181 6.66 14.77 2.49
N VAL A 182 5.93 14.32 3.49
CA VAL A 182 4.48 14.13 3.40
C VAL A 182 3.88 15.52 3.21
N ARG A 183 3.69 15.96 1.96
CA ARG A 183 3.00 17.23 1.71
C ARG A 183 1.52 17.01 1.96
N GLU A 184 1.06 17.41 3.13
CA GLU A 184 -0.36 17.53 3.42
C GLU A 184 -0.99 18.64 2.55
N TRP A 185 -1.94 18.26 1.69
CA TRP A 185 -2.76 19.19 0.91
C TRP A 185 -4.19 19.22 1.48
N LEU A 186 -4.36 19.81 2.66
CA LEU A 186 -5.67 20.27 3.12
C LEU A 186 -5.97 21.67 2.57
N ARG A 187 -6.59 21.73 1.37
CA ARG A 187 -7.63 22.69 0.93
C ARG A 187 -7.62 22.85 -0.59
N GLY A 188 -8.72 22.47 -1.22
CA GLY A 188 -8.96 22.82 -2.63
C GLY A 188 -10.24 22.30 -3.27
N GLY A 189 -11.13 21.61 -2.55
CA GLY A 189 -12.47 21.32 -3.05
C GLY A 189 -13.40 22.52 -2.88
N ARG A 190 -13.60 23.26 -3.97
CA ARG A 190 -14.82 24.03 -4.25
C ARG A 190 -15.33 23.64 -5.61
#